data_AF-A0A1W4XQ94-F1
#
_entry.id   AF-A0A1W4XQ94-F1
#
_cell.length_a   1.000
_cell.length_b   1.000
_cell.length_c   1.000
_cell.angle_alpha   90.00
_cell.angle_beta   90.00
_cell.angle_gamma   90.00
#
_symmetry.space_group_name_H-M   'P 1'
#
loop_
_entity.id
_entity.type
_entity.pdbx_description
1 polymer ?
#
loop_
_entity_poly.entity_id
_entity_poly.type
_entity_poly.pdbx_seq_one_letter_code
_entity_poly.pdbx_strand_id
1 'polypeptide(L)'
;MISPFLRGVKSTFVLIEYDYCLEFIGLRSSGQITTSVKEILFTVDLLINSNISNVTLLRFENNSMGSLQLKFNANSVTAGLFNFLSGKLIFIFKNKFRNVITETIKNSIQESIDLINTVLKAVA
;
A
#
# COMPACT_ATOMS: atom_id res chain seq x y z
N MET A 1 28.30 17.33 -11.51
CA MET A 1 26.89 17.33 -11.96
C MET A 1 26.02 16.97 -10.76
N ILE A 2 25.04 17.80 -10.41
CA ILE A 2 24.13 17.57 -9.28
C ILE A 2 23.01 16.65 -9.78
N SER A 3 22.91 15.45 -9.21
CA SER A 3 21.82 14.50 -9.45
C SER A 3 20.50 15.09 -8.94
N PRO A 4 19.42 15.16 -9.74
CA PRO A 4 18.12 15.58 -9.24
C PRO A 4 17.59 14.53 -8.26
N PHE A 5 17.29 14.95 -7.03
CA PHE A 5 16.58 14.14 -6.04
C PHE A 5 15.08 14.33 -6.25
N LEU A 6 14.37 13.28 -6.71
CA LEU A 6 12.92 13.22 -6.61
C LEU A 6 12.56 12.86 -5.16
N ARG A 7 11.78 13.72 -4.49
CA ARG A 7 11.45 13.54 -3.08
C ARG A 7 9.94 13.52 -2.88
N GLY A 8 9.44 12.32 -2.55
CA GLY A 8 8.10 12.11 -2.00
C GLY A 8 7.01 11.81 -3.04
N VAL A 9 6.15 10.84 -2.71
CA VAL A 9 4.91 10.54 -3.42
C VAL A 9 3.77 10.61 -2.40
N LYS A 10 2.77 11.45 -2.67
CA LYS A 10 1.56 11.57 -1.84
C LYS A 10 0.37 10.98 -2.60
N SER A 11 -0.25 9.95 -2.03
CA SER A 11 -1.58 9.52 -2.46
C SER A 11 -2.64 10.08 -1.51
N THR A 12 -3.62 10.79 -2.06
CA THR A 12 -4.68 11.44 -1.28
C THR A 12 -5.75 10.43 -0.82
N PHE A 13 -6.00 9.38 -1.61
CA PHE A 13 -7.06 8.41 -1.33
C PHE A 13 -6.79 7.05 -1.98
N VAL A 14 -6.96 5.98 -1.21
CA VAL A 14 -6.92 4.60 -1.71
C VAL A 14 -8.19 3.89 -1.25
N LEU A 15 -8.98 3.40 -2.21
CA LEU A 15 -10.15 2.56 -1.98
C LEU A 15 -9.81 1.13 -2.42
N ILE A 16 -10.05 0.17 -1.54
CA ILE A 16 -9.91 -1.25 -1.85
C ILE A 16 -11.21 -1.94 -1.47
N GLU A 17 -11.79 -2.61 -2.47
CA GLU A 17 -13.01 -3.40 -2.33
C GLU A 17 -12.63 -4.86 -2.52
N TYR A 18 -13.05 -5.71 -1.59
CA TYR A 18 -12.83 -7.15 -1.70
C TYR A 18 -13.98 -7.92 -1.05
N ASP A 19 -14.27 -9.08 -1.63
CA ASP A 19 -15.21 -10.02 -1.05
C ASP A 19 -14.58 -10.73 0.15
N TYR A 20 -15.37 -10.92 1.21
CA TYR A 20 -14.91 -11.59 2.41
C TYR A 20 -15.81 -12.77 2.77
N CYS A 21 -15.20 -13.73 3.46
CA CYS A 21 -15.89 -14.77 4.19
C CYS A 21 -15.23 -14.91 5.56
N LEU A 22 -15.90 -14.43 6.60
CA LEU A 22 -15.45 -14.52 7.99
C LEU A 22 -16.26 -15.60 8.71
N GLU A 23 -15.57 -16.44 9.46
CA GLU A 23 -16.16 -17.41 10.36
C GLU A 23 -15.68 -17.12 11.78
N PHE A 24 -16.61 -16.87 12.70
CA PHE A 24 -16.30 -16.57 14.09
C PHE A 24 -17.31 -17.28 14.99
N ILE A 25 -16.82 -18.20 15.83
CA ILE A 25 -17.64 -18.98 16.78
C ILE A 25 -18.83 -19.68 16.06
N GLY A 26 -18.55 -20.33 14.94
CA GLY A 26 -19.58 -21.03 14.14
C GLY A 26 -20.55 -20.12 13.38
N LEU A 27 -20.42 -18.79 13.48
CA LEU A 27 -21.16 -17.84 12.67
C LEU A 27 -20.36 -17.49 11.43
N ARG A 28 -20.92 -17.79 10.26
CA ARG A 28 -20.34 -17.44 8.97
C ARG A 28 -21.03 -16.20 8.42
N SER A 29 -20.22 -15.21 8.04
CA SER A 29 -20.69 -14.04 7.32
C SER A 29 -19.84 -13.86 6.07
N SER A 30 -20.52 -13.76 4.94
CA SER A 30 -19.93 -13.33 3.68
C SER A 30 -20.54 -12.00 3.24
N GLY A 31 -19.79 -11.26 2.45
CA GLY A 31 -20.22 -9.96 1.94
C GLY A 31 -19.03 -9.22 1.34
N GLN A 32 -19.18 -7.90 1.21
CA GLN A 32 -18.11 -7.05 0.71
C GLN A 32 -17.51 -6.23 1.86
N ILE A 33 -16.18 -6.15 1.94
CA ILE A 33 -15.52 -5.15 2.77
C ILE A 33 -15.02 -4.05 1.88
N THR A 34 -15.40 -2.82 2.25
CA THR A 34 -14.80 -1.61 1.70
C THR A 34 -13.76 -1.11 2.69
N THR A 35 -12.50 -1.10 2.27
CA THR A 35 -11.40 -0.48 3.01
C THR A 35 -11.04 0.84 2.35
N SER A 36 -11.22 1.93 3.09
CA SER A 36 -10.83 3.27 2.66
C SER A 36 -9.63 3.74 3.47
N VAL A 37 -8.54 4.10 2.79
CA VAL A 37 -7.39 4.73 3.41
C VAL A 37 -7.26 6.16 2.90
N LYS A 38 -7.40 7.12 3.82
CA LYS A 38 -7.16 8.53 3.55
C LYS A 38 -5.72 8.86 3.88
N GLU A 39 -5.01 9.39 2.89
CA GLU A 39 -3.61 9.80 2.92
C GLU A 39 -2.63 8.67 3.27
N ILE A 40 -1.85 8.25 2.27
CA ILE A 40 -0.66 7.42 2.49
C ILE A 40 0.54 8.20 1.99
N LEU A 41 1.56 8.30 2.84
CA LEU A 41 2.77 9.06 2.56
C LEU A 41 3.98 8.13 2.47
N PHE A 42 4.63 8.16 1.32
CA PHE A 42 5.88 7.44 1.09
C PHE A 42 7.03 8.42 0.85
N THR A 43 8.18 8.12 1.45
CA THR A 43 9.47 8.70 1.08
C THR A 43 10.13 7.74 0.12
N VAL A 44 10.48 8.24 -1.06
CA VAL A 44 11.24 7.53 -2.07
C VAL A 44 12.43 8.41 -2.38
N ASP A 45 13.64 7.89 -2.17
CA ASP A 45 14.88 8.55 -2.55
C ASP A 45 15.54 7.74 -3.67
N LEU A 46 15.75 8.40 -4.82
CA LEU A 46 16.41 7.82 -5.99
C LEU A 46 17.75 8.50 -6.23
N LEU A 47 18.76 7.72 -6.60
CA LEU A 47 20.05 8.20 -7.10
C LEU A 47 20.14 7.93 -8.59
N ILE A 48 20.41 8.99 -9.37
CA ILE A 48 20.67 8.86 -10.80
C ILE A 48 22.17 9.11 -11.01
N ASN A 49 22.88 8.06 -11.41
CA ASN A 49 24.30 8.12 -11.73
C ASN A 49 24.49 8.11 -13.25
N SER A 50 24.69 9.30 -13.82
CA SER A 50 24.89 9.49 -15.27
C SER A 50 26.21 8.93 -15.79
N ASN A 51 27.22 8.70 -14.94
CA ASN A 51 28.53 8.19 -15.41
C ASN A 51 28.47 6.71 -15.78
N ILE A 52 27.60 5.94 -15.11
CA ILE A 52 27.40 4.51 -15.34
C ILE A 52 25.98 4.20 -15.83
N SER A 53 25.25 5.23 -16.26
CA SER A 53 23.88 5.15 -16.79
C SER A 53 22.97 4.27 -15.92
N ASN A 54 22.95 4.55 -14.62
CA ASN A 54 22.24 3.73 -13.63
C ASN A 54 21.39 4.57 -12.67
N VAL A 55 20.21 4.08 -12.36
CA VAL A 55 19.27 4.58 -11.37
C VAL A 55 19.23 3.58 -10.20
N THR A 56 19.21 4.07 -8.97
CA THR A 56 19.20 3.21 -7.77
C THR A 56 18.19 3.74 -6.76
N LEU A 57 17.39 2.85 -6.20
CA LEU A 57 16.54 3.13 -5.05
C LEU A 57 17.40 3.16 -3.79
N LEU A 58 17.59 4.34 -3.20
CA LEU A 58 18.37 4.49 -1.95
C LEU A 58 17.50 4.24 -0.72
N ARG A 59 16.29 4.79 -0.73
CA ARG A 59 15.37 4.74 0.41
C ARG A 59 13.95 4.55 -0.07
N PHE A 60 13.24 3.66 0.60
CA PHE A 60 11.80 3.54 0.47
C PHE A 60 11.20 3.34 1.85
N GLU A 61 10.38 4.31 2.28
CA GLU A 61 9.75 4.26 3.59
C GLU A 61 8.29 4.70 3.52
N ASN A 62 7.43 3.93 4.18
CA ASN A 62 6.06 4.33 4.47
C ASN A 62 6.07 5.19 5.75
N ASN A 63 6.02 6.51 5.60
CA ASN A 63 6.09 7.43 6.74
C ASN A 63 4.79 7.46 7.54
N SER A 64 3.67 7.39 6.84
CA SER A 64 2.35 7.47 7.45
C SER A 64 1.31 6.76 6.59
N MET A 65 0.41 6.09 7.30
CA MET A 65 -0.81 5.53 6.76
C MET A 65 -1.92 6.12 7.61
N GLY A 66 -2.66 7.09 7.05
CA GLY A 66 -3.59 7.96 7.77
C GLY A 66 -4.78 7.22 8.36
N SER A 67 -6.00 7.70 8.10
CA SER A 67 -7.19 7.03 8.62
C SER A 67 -7.55 5.84 7.74
N LEU A 68 -7.57 4.65 8.33
CA LEU A 68 -8.13 3.44 7.72
C LEU A 68 -9.55 3.23 8.25
N GLN A 69 -10.50 3.10 7.33
CA GLN A 69 -11.89 2.79 7.64
C GLN A 69 -12.22 1.44 7.01
N LEU A 70 -12.78 0.53 7.81
CA LEU A 70 -13.33 -0.74 7.35
C LEU A 70 -14.84 -0.64 7.43
N LYS A 71 -15.52 -0.97 6.34
CA LYS A 71 -16.98 -1.09 6.31
C LYS A 71 -17.36 -2.47 5.81
N PHE A 72 -18.09 -3.22 6.62
CA PHE A 72 -18.63 -4.52 6.25
C PHE A 72 -20.03 -4.31 5.67
N ASN A 73 -20.17 -4.52 4.37
CA ASN A 73 -21.44 -4.50 3.66
C ASN A 73 -21.97 -5.95 3.61
N ALA A 74 -22.79 -6.32 4.59
CA ALA A 74 -23.49 -7.61 4.63
C ALA A 74 -24.92 -7.44 5.15
N ASN A 75 -25.83 -8.29 4.68
CA ASN A 75 -27.28 -8.20 4.93
C ASN A 75 -27.73 -8.82 6.27
N SER A 76 -26.80 -9.26 7.13
CA SER A 76 -27.08 -10.14 8.27
C SER A 76 -26.75 -9.48 9.61
N VAL A 77 -27.39 -9.93 10.69
CA VAL A 77 -27.10 -9.53 12.09
C VAL A 77 -25.61 -9.69 12.46
N THR A 78 -24.92 -10.65 11.82
CA THR A 78 -23.47 -10.84 11.92
C THR A 78 -22.68 -9.61 11.48
N ALA A 79 -23.15 -8.85 10.48
CA ALA A 79 -22.52 -7.61 10.03
C ALA A 79 -22.44 -6.56 11.15
N GLY A 80 -23.48 -6.46 11.99
CA GLY A 80 -23.48 -5.58 13.16
C GLY A 80 -22.44 -5.99 14.21
N LEU A 81 -22.31 -7.31 14.46
CA LEU A 81 -21.30 -7.86 15.37
C LEU A 81 -19.87 -7.62 14.84
N PHE A 82 -19.65 -7.83 13.54
CA PHE A 82 -18.36 -7.56 12.89
C PHE A 82 -18.04 -6.06 12.84
N ASN A 83 -19.04 -5.18 12.68
CA ASN A 83 -18.86 -3.74 12.80
C ASN A 83 -18.47 -3.32 14.23
N PHE A 84 -19.01 -3.96 15.28
CA PHE A 84 -18.55 -3.74 16.64
C PHE A 84 -17.10 -4.21 16.85
N LEU A 85 -16.74 -5.38 16.32
CA LEU A 85 -15.38 -5.91 16.37
C LEU A 85 -14.41 -5.16 15.44
N SER A 86 -14.93 -4.40 14.48
CA SER A 86 -14.13 -3.66 13.49
C SER A 86 -13.13 -2.74 14.16
N GLY A 87 -13.44 -2.12 15.31
CA GLY A 87 -12.50 -1.27 16.04
C GLY A 87 -11.20 -1.99 16.42
N LYS A 88 -11.30 -3.25 16.87
CA LYS A 88 -10.13 -4.08 17.20
C LYS A 88 -9.47 -4.65 15.94
N LEU A 89 -10.27 -5.06 14.97
CA LEU A 89 -9.78 -5.58 13.69
C LEU A 89 -9.03 -4.50 12.90
N ILE A 90 -9.45 -3.23 12.95
CA ILE A 90 -8.81 -2.10 12.28
C ILE A 90 -7.35 -1.99 12.67
N PHE A 91 -6.97 -2.22 13.93
CA PHE A 91 -5.56 -2.17 14.34
C PHE A 91 -4.72 -3.26 13.65
N ILE A 92 -5.23 -4.51 13.65
CA ILE A 92 -4.56 -5.66 13.02
C ILE A 92 -4.49 -5.47 11.50
N PHE A 93 -5.63 -5.12 10.89
CA PHE A 93 -5.74 -4.83 9.47
C PHE A 93 -4.83 -3.68 9.07
N LYS A 94 -4.77 -2.59 9.84
CA LYS A 94 -3.91 -1.44 9.55
C LYS A 94 -2.45 -1.85 9.46
N ASN A 95 -1.95 -2.64 10.41
CA ASN A 95 -0.55 -3.10 10.36
C ASN A 95 -0.29 -4.05 9.19
N LYS A 96 -1.16 -5.05 8.98
CA LYS A 96 -0.98 -6.02 7.89
C LYS A 96 -1.07 -5.35 6.52
N PHE A 97 -2.08 -4.51 6.34
CA PHE A 97 -2.31 -3.73 5.13
C PHE A 97 -1.15 -2.77 4.85
N ARG A 98 -0.64 -2.08 5.88
CA ARG A 98 0.54 -1.21 5.75
C ARG A 98 1.71 -1.99 5.14
N ASN A 99 2.02 -3.16 5.69
CA ASN A 99 3.14 -3.97 5.22
C ASN A 99 2.92 -4.42 3.77
N VAL A 100 1.74 -4.97 3.47
CA VAL A 100 1.40 -5.43 2.11
C VAL A 100 1.53 -4.30 1.10
N ILE A 101 0.88 -3.15 1.33
CA ILE A 101 0.95 -2.01 0.40
C ILE A 101 2.39 -1.48 0.28
N THR A 102 3.11 -1.39 1.39
CA THR A 102 4.50 -0.90 1.38
C THR A 102 5.39 -1.79 0.54
N GLU A 103 5.29 -3.12 0.71
CA GLU A 103 6.04 -4.08 -0.09
C GLU A 103 5.63 -4.05 -1.57
N THR A 104 4.33 -4.03 -1.87
CA THR A 104 3.83 -3.97 -3.24
C THR A 104 4.32 -2.73 -3.97
N ILE A 105 4.22 -1.55 -3.35
CA ILE A 105 4.67 -0.29 -3.98
C ILE A 105 6.20 -0.29 -4.13
N LYS A 106 6.93 -0.76 -3.10
CA LYS A 106 8.40 -0.87 -3.18
C LYS A 106 8.83 -1.74 -4.35
N ASN A 107 8.23 -2.92 -4.50
CA ASN A 107 8.56 -3.86 -5.55
C ASN A 107 8.25 -3.27 -6.93
N SER A 108 7.08 -2.63 -7.10
CA SER A 108 6.71 -1.97 -8.36
C SER A 108 7.67 -0.83 -8.75
N ILE A 109 8.14 -0.04 -7.77
CA ILE A 109 9.16 1.00 -8.01
C ILE A 109 10.49 0.34 -8.41
N GLN A 110 10.89 -0.73 -7.73
CA GLN A 110 12.13 -1.44 -8.05
C GLN A 110 12.09 -2.03 -9.46
N GLU A 111 11.01 -2.69 -9.84
CA GLU A 111 10.80 -3.21 -11.20
C GLU A 111 10.90 -2.09 -12.25
N SER A 112 10.32 -0.93 -11.96
CA SER A 112 10.40 0.24 -12.84
C SER A 112 11.84 0.75 -12.99
N ILE A 113 12.61 0.77 -11.90
CA ILE A 113 14.04 1.16 -11.91
C ILE A 113 14.85 0.14 -12.71
N ASP A 114 14.60 -1.15 -12.56
CA ASP A 114 15.31 -2.21 -13.27
C ASP A 114 15.05 -2.14 -14.79
N LEU A 115 13.82 -1.81 -15.19
CA LEU A 115 13.48 -1.53 -16.58
C LEU A 115 14.22 -0.30 -17.11
N ILE A 116 14.23 0.81 -16.36
CA ILE A 116 14.96 2.04 -16.74
C ILE A 116 16.45 1.72 -16.92
N ASN A 117 17.05 0.98 -15.99
CA ASN A 117 18.46 0.60 -16.05
C ASN A 117 18.78 -0.30 -17.25
N THR A 118 17.86 -1.18 -17.62
CA THR A 118 18.01 -2.02 -18.82
C THR A 118 18.06 -1.16 -20.08
N VAL A 119 17.15 -0.19 -20.20
CA VAL A 119 17.13 0.74 -21.34
C VAL A 119 18.37 1.63 -21.36
N LEU A 120 18.76 2.20 -20.22
CA LEU A 120 19.93 3.07 -20.12
C LEU A 120 21.22 2.36 -20.52
N LYS A 121 21.38 1.09 -20.16
CA LYS A 121 22.53 0.26 -20.59
C LYS A 121 22.50 -0.12 -22.06
N ALA A 122 21.33 -0.17 -22.69
CA ALA A 122 21.21 -0.49 -24.11
C ALA A 122 21.55 0.71 -25.03
N VAL A 123 21.46 1.93 -24.50
CA VAL A 123 21.68 3.19 -25.25
C VAL A 123 23.04 3.83 -24.93
N ALA A 124 23.69 3.44 -23.83
CA ALA A 124 25.04 3.88 -23.44
C ALA A 124 26.12 3.06 -24.16
#